data_AF-A0AA36GHP0-F1
#
_entry.id   AF-A0AA36GHP0-F1
#
_cell.length_a   1.000
_cell.length_b   1.000
_cell.length_c   1.000
_cell.angle_alpha   90.00
_cell.angle_beta   90.00
_cell.angle_gamma   90.00
#
_symmetry.space_group_name_H-M   'P 1'
#
loop_
_entity.id
_entity.type
_entity.pdbx_description
1 polymer ?
#
loop_
_entity_poly.entity_id
_entity_poly.type
_entity_poly.pdbx_seq_one_letter_code
_entity_poly.pdbx_strand_id
1 'polypeptide(L)'
;MEQAEDQPRISGRPRWNKYNQTHYDVDNPPPKVVQGYKFNVFYPDLLDPTIAPNFKIYEDADPDFATIRFKAGPPYEDIAFKVVNREWDVLHKNGYKCQFQQGVFQLWFSFKKYRYRR
;
A
#
# COMPACT_ATOMS: atom_id res chain seq x y z
N MET A 1 -6.72 -20.25 5.39
CA MET A 1 -6.67 -19.73 4.01
C MET A 1 -6.25 -18.28 4.08
N GLU A 2 -5.15 -17.91 3.42
CA GLU A 2 -4.64 -16.54 3.39
C GLU A 2 -5.54 -15.71 2.48
N GLN A 3 -6.40 -14.88 3.06
CA GLN A 3 -7.45 -14.15 2.31
C GLN A 3 -6.92 -12.90 1.62
N ALA A 4 -5.70 -12.48 1.92
CA ALA A 4 -5.15 -11.22 1.46
C ALA A 4 -3.62 -11.30 1.33
N GLU A 5 -3.11 -10.83 0.20
CA GLU A 5 -1.69 -10.68 -0.05
C GLU A 5 -1.34 -9.19 -0.02
N ASP A 6 -0.47 -8.79 0.91
CA ASP A 6 0.18 -7.48 0.90
C ASP A 6 1.60 -7.61 0.36
N GLN A 7 1.88 -6.89 -0.74
CA GLN A 7 3.24 -6.75 -1.25
C GLN A 7 3.71 -5.30 -1.10
N PRO A 8 4.64 -5.00 -0.17
CA PRO A 8 5.24 -3.68 -0.08
C PRO A 8 6.06 -3.41 -1.33
N ARG A 9 5.79 -2.28 -1.98
CA ARG A 9 6.55 -1.86 -3.15
C ARG A 9 7.83 -1.18 -2.68
N ILE A 10 8.90 -1.95 -2.62
CA ILE A 10 10.24 -1.46 -2.29
C ILE A 10 10.95 -1.04 -3.59
N SER A 11 11.63 0.11 -3.62
CA SER A 11 12.49 0.40 -4.78
C SER A 11 13.64 -0.59 -4.86
N GLY A 12 13.78 -1.22 -6.04
CA GLY A 12 14.91 -2.11 -6.33
C GLY A 12 16.28 -1.44 -6.26
N ARG A 13 16.36 -0.10 -6.37
CA ARG A 13 17.59 0.67 -6.14
C ARG A 13 17.39 1.70 -5.01
N PRO A 14 18.32 1.81 -4.05
CA PRO A 14 18.31 2.87 -3.05
C PRO A 14 18.34 4.26 -3.72
N ARG A 15 17.62 5.23 -3.14
CA ARG A 15 17.65 6.61 -3.67
C ARG A 15 18.94 7.31 -3.23
N TRP A 16 19.86 7.55 -4.17
CA TRP A 16 21.06 8.36 -3.95
C TRP A 16 20.74 9.87 -4.00
N ASN A 17 20.18 10.42 -2.92
CA ASN A 17 20.04 11.87 -2.76
C ASN A 17 21.34 12.48 -2.19
N LYS A 18 21.48 13.82 -2.18
CA LYS A 18 22.70 14.51 -1.74
C LYS A 18 23.13 14.17 -0.31
N TYR A 19 22.17 13.86 0.58
CA TYR A 19 22.44 13.39 1.94
C TYR A 19 22.91 11.92 1.97
N ASN A 20 22.28 11.06 1.18
CA ASN A 20 22.64 9.65 1.12
C ASN A 20 24.01 9.44 0.47
N GLN A 21 24.37 10.27 -0.52
CA GLN A 21 25.69 10.25 -1.15
C GLN A 21 26.82 10.65 -0.18
N THR A 22 26.52 11.39 0.89
CA THR A 22 27.52 11.81 1.88
C THR A 22 27.62 10.88 3.08
N HIS A 23 26.66 9.98 3.27
CA HIS A 23 26.56 9.12 4.47
C HIS A 23 26.54 7.61 4.18
N TYR A 24 26.39 7.20 2.92
CA TYR A 24 26.32 5.81 2.50
C TYR A 24 27.19 5.57 1.26
N ASP A 25 27.73 4.37 1.12
CA ASP A 25 28.56 3.93 0.00
C ASP A 25 27.95 2.70 -0.69
N VAL A 26 28.59 2.23 -1.75
CA VAL A 26 28.07 1.12 -2.58
C VAL A 26 27.94 -0.18 -1.76
N ASP A 27 28.81 -0.36 -0.78
CA ASP A 27 28.89 -1.56 0.05
C ASP A 27 27.91 -1.51 1.25
N ASN A 28 27.52 -0.30 1.69
CA ASN A 28 26.51 -0.06 2.72
C ASN A 28 25.38 0.85 2.18
N PRO A 29 24.50 0.32 1.31
CA PRO A 29 23.46 1.12 0.67
C PRO A 29 22.43 1.66 1.67
N PRO A 30 21.84 2.85 1.41
CA PRO A 30 20.84 3.41 2.30
C PRO A 30 19.62 2.49 2.40
N PRO A 31 18.96 2.44 3.57
CA PRO A 31 17.86 1.52 3.82
C PRO A 31 16.73 1.73 2.81
N LYS A 32 16.19 0.62 2.30
CA LYS A 32 15.17 0.66 1.26
C LYS A 32 13.87 1.20 1.85
N VAL A 33 13.43 2.37 1.36
CA VAL A 33 12.20 3.02 1.82
C VAL A 33 11.00 2.42 1.08
N VAL A 34 9.93 2.11 1.81
CA VAL A 34 8.64 1.69 1.22
C VAL A 34 8.12 2.80 0.31
N GLN A 35 7.80 2.47 -0.94
CA GLN A 35 7.34 3.43 -1.94
C GLN A 35 5.83 3.35 -2.20
N GLY A 36 5.15 2.36 -1.64
CA GLY A 36 3.74 2.10 -1.83
C GLY A 36 3.39 0.67 -1.43
N TYR A 37 2.12 0.33 -1.59
CA TYR A 37 1.58 -0.98 -1.26
C TYR A 37 0.71 -1.50 -2.39
N LYS A 38 0.63 -2.82 -2.51
CA LYS A 38 -0.27 -3.52 -3.42
C LYS A 38 -1.00 -4.58 -2.64
N PHE A 39 -2.25 -4.27 -2.31
CA PHE A 39 -3.17 -5.21 -1.69
C PHE A 39 -3.96 -5.95 -2.77
N ASN A 40 -3.92 -7.28 -2.71
CA ASN A 40 -4.84 -8.14 -3.43
C ASN A 40 -5.60 -8.96 -2.38
N VAL A 41 -6.87 -8.61 -2.17
CA VAL A 41 -7.74 -9.29 -1.21
C VAL A 41 -8.71 -10.19 -1.97
N PHE A 42 -8.69 -11.47 -1.66
CA PHE A 42 -9.45 -12.50 -2.35
C PHE A 42 -10.74 -12.80 -1.57
N TYR A 43 -11.86 -12.56 -2.21
CA TYR A 43 -13.22 -12.82 -1.75
C TYR A 43 -14.00 -13.67 -2.78
N PRO A 44 -13.56 -14.92 -3.06
CA PRO A 44 -14.21 -15.78 -4.05
C PRO A 44 -15.64 -16.21 -3.68
N ASP A 45 -15.97 -16.29 -2.39
CA ASP A 45 -17.23 -16.82 -1.83
C ASP A 45 -18.15 -15.71 -1.29
N LEU A 46 -18.06 -14.49 -1.84
CA LEU A 46 -18.97 -13.40 -1.48
C LEU A 46 -20.41 -13.79 -1.82
N LEU A 47 -21.31 -13.65 -0.84
CA LEU A 47 -22.73 -13.94 -1.03
C LEU A 47 -23.35 -13.10 -2.15
N ASP A 48 -22.94 -11.84 -2.26
CA ASP A 48 -23.35 -10.95 -3.34
C ASP A 48 -22.11 -10.34 -4.02
N PRO A 49 -21.71 -10.85 -5.20
CA PRO A 49 -20.56 -10.34 -5.94
C PRO A 49 -20.79 -8.95 -6.56
N THR A 50 -22.02 -8.43 -6.52
CA THR A 50 -22.32 -7.06 -6.99
C THR A 50 -21.92 -5.99 -5.97
N ILE A 51 -21.81 -6.37 -4.69
CA ILE A 51 -21.42 -5.49 -3.60
C ILE A 51 -19.89 -5.50 -3.48
N ALA A 52 -19.27 -4.38 -3.85
CA ALA A 52 -17.82 -4.24 -3.73
C ALA A 52 -17.40 -4.06 -2.26
N PRO A 53 -16.32 -4.73 -1.83
CA PRO A 53 -15.71 -4.47 -0.53
C PRO A 53 -15.30 -3.00 -0.38
N ASN A 54 -15.41 -2.48 0.84
CA ASN A 54 -15.00 -1.13 1.19
C ASN A 54 -13.68 -1.17 2.00
N PHE A 55 -12.90 -0.10 1.95
CA PHE A 55 -11.75 0.06 2.85
C PHE A 55 -11.80 1.42 3.55
N LYS A 56 -11.30 1.44 4.79
CA LYS A 56 -11.14 2.65 5.58
C LYS A 56 -9.74 2.70 6.17
N ILE A 57 -9.20 3.91 6.27
CA ILE A 57 -7.90 4.17 6.88
C ILE A 57 -8.16 4.74 8.27
N TYR A 58 -7.47 4.21 9.26
CA TYR A 58 -7.50 4.67 10.64
C TYR A 58 -6.09 5.13 11.02
N GLU A 59 -6.00 6.23 11.76
CA GLU A 59 -4.75 6.67 12.36
C GLU A 59 -4.34 5.66 13.44
N ASP A 60 -3.04 5.36 13.50
CA ASP A 60 -2.46 4.51 14.55
C ASP A 60 -1.96 5.40 15.70
N ALA A 61 -1.61 4.81 16.84
CA ALA A 61 -0.97 5.52 17.95
C ALA A 61 0.40 6.10 17.54
N ASP A 62 1.06 5.45 16.57
CA ASP A 62 2.28 5.96 15.95
C ASP A 62 1.92 6.79 14.70
N PRO A 63 2.22 8.09 14.65
CA PRO A 63 1.86 8.96 13.53
C PRO A 63 2.53 8.57 12.21
N ASP A 64 3.64 7.83 12.26
CA ASP A 64 4.33 7.34 11.06
C ASP A 64 3.58 6.17 10.38
N PHE A 65 2.58 5.60 11.05
CA PHE A 65 1.80 4.47 10.55
C PHE A 65 0.29 4.72 10.59
N ALA A 66 -0.42 4.03 9.72
CA ALA A 66 -1.87 4.01 9.63
C ALA A 66 -2.34 2.58 9.45
N THR A 67 -3.56 2.28 9.87
CA THR A 67 -4.17 0.97 9.69
C THR A 67 -5.24 1.04 8.61
N ILE A 68 -5.07 0.29 7.52
CA ILE A 68 -6.10 0.13 6.49
C ILE A 68 -6.94 -1.08 6.83
N ARG A 69 -8.25 -0.91 6.99
CA ARG A 69 -9.23 -1.97 7.24
C ARG A 69 -10.12 -2.19 6.03
N PHE A 70 -10.11 -3.41 5.50
CA PHE A 70 -10.96 -3.89 4.42
C PHE A 70 -12.20 -4.58 5.00
N LYS A 71 -13.36 -4.29 4.43
CA LYS A 71 -14.67 -4.83 4.81
C LYS A 71 -15.38 -5.36 3.58
N ALA A 72 -15.56 -6.67 3.50
CA ALA A 72 -16.33 -7.31 2.42
C ALA A 72 -17.78 -7.62 2.82
N GLY A 73 -18.05 -7.85 4.11
CA GLY A 73 -19.33 -8.36 4.59
C GLY A 73 -19.36 -9.89 4.65
N PRO A 74 -20.46 -10.49 5.11
CA PRO A 74 -20.58 -11.94 5.29
C PRO A 74 -20.28 -12.72 4.00
N PRO A 75 -19.59 -13.88 4.06
CA PRO A 75 -19.10 -14.61 5.24
C PRO A 75 -17.73 -14.15 5.75
N TYR A 76 -17.14 -13.10 5.17
CA TYR A 76 -15.78 -12.68 5.46
C TYR A 76 -15.70 -11.70 6.64
N GLU A 77 -14.64 -11.87 7.45
CA GLU A 77 -14.32 -10.92 8.51
C GLU A 77 -13.55 -9.71 7.97
N ASP A 78 -13.58 -8.62 8.73
CA ASP A 78 -12.82 -7.43 8.40
C ASP A 78 -11.32 -7.68 8.59
N ILE A 79 -10.51 -7.38 7.58
CA ILE A 79 -9.05 -7.56 7.61
C ILE A 79 -8.39 -6.19 7.76
N ALA A 80 -7.34 -6.08 8.56
CA ALA A 80 -6.61 -4.83 8.74
C ALA A 80 -5.09 -4.99 8.53
N PHE A 81 -4.48 -4.00 7.89
CA PHE A 81 -3.05 -3.94 7.60
C PHE A 81 -2.45 -2.64 8.11
N LYS A 82 -1.29 -2.74 8.77
CA LYS A 82 -0.51 -1.58 9.19
C LYS A 82 0.39 -1.13 8.04
N VAL A 83 0.25 0.12 7.63
CA VAL A 83 0.99 0.75 6.53
C VAL A 83 1.66 2.04 6.99
N VAL A 84 2.66 2.50 6.23
CA VAL A 84 3.25 3.83 6.46
C VAL A 84 2.21 4.93 6.16
N ASN A 85 2.05 5.88 7.08
CA ASN A 85 1.15 7.01 6.95
C ASN A 85 1.79 8.13 6.11
N ARG A 86 1.67 8.03 4.79
CA ARG A 86 2.13 9.05 3.84
C ARG A 86 1.07 9.32 2.79
N GLU A 87 1.10 10.51 2.20
CA GLU A 87 0.13 10.89 1.16
C GLU A 87 0.23 9.96 -0.07
N TRP A 88 -0.93 9.44 -0.50
CA TRP A 88 -1.02 8.55 -1.65
C TRP A 88 -1.07 9.32 -2.96
N ASP A 89 -0.43 8.77 -3.98
CA ASP A 89 -0.55 9.21 -5.35
C ASP A 89 -1.77 8.51 -5.98
N VAL A 90 -2.89 9.24 -6.03
CA VAL A 90 -4.18 8.76 -6.55
C VAL A 90 -4.26 8.80 -8.09
N LEU A 91 -3.18 9.17 -8.76
CA LEU A 91 -3.17 9.27 -10.22
C LEU A 91 -3.05 7.87 -10.85
N HIS A 92 -4.03 7.49 -11.65
CA HIS A 92 -4.04 6.21 -12.38
C HIS A 92 -2.77 6.01 -13.22
N LYS A 93 -2.23 7.07 -13.85
CA LYS A 93 -0.96 7.02 -14.61
C LYS A 93 0.24 6.58 -13.78
N ASN A 94 0.19 6.75 -12.45
CA ASN A 94 1.26 6.38 -11.52
C ASN A 94 1.02 4.99 -10.89
N GLY A 95 0.03 4.25 -11.41
CA GLY A 95 -0.28 2.89 -10.99
C GLY A 95 -1.26 2.81 -9.82
N TYR A 96 -2.00 3.88 -9.52
CA TYR A 96 -3.14 3.81 -8.61
C TYR A 96 -4.21 2.89 -9.19
N LYS A 97 -4.71 1.96 -8.37
CA LYS A 97 -5.76 1.02 -8.73
C LYS A 97 -6.63 0.77 -7.51
N CYS A 98 -7.94 0.90 -7.67
CA CYS A 98 -8.93 0.56 -6.65
C CYS A 98 -10.12 -0.06 -7.36
N GLN A 99 -10.16 -1.38 -7.48
CA GLN A 99 -11.22 -2.08 -8.20
C GLN A 99 -11.55 -3.44 -7.56
N PHE A 100 -12.80 -3.86 -7.70
CA PHE A 100 -13.26 -5.20 -7.37
C PHE A 100 -13.69 -5.92 -8.65
N GLN A 101 -13.02 -7.01 -9.02
CA GLN A 101 -13.36 -7.82 -10.19
C GLN A 101 -13.09 -9.30 -9.91
N GLN A 102 -14.01 -10.17 -10.35
CA GLN A 102 -13.86 -11.64 -10.25
C GLN A 102 -13.51 -12.13 -8.85
N GLY A 103 -14.14 -11.54 -7.82
CA GLY A 103 -13.87 -11.92 -6.43
C GLY A 103 -12.54 -11.40 -5.89
N VAL A 104 -11.83 -10.51 -6.59
CA VAL A 104 -10.56 -9.94 -6.13
C VAL A 104 -10.67 -8.42 -5.98
N PHE A 105 -10.45 -7.94 -4.76
CA PHE A 105 -10.31 -6.52 -4.45
C PHE A 105 -8.85 -6.09 -4.57
N GLN A 106 -8.58 -5.19 -5.50
CA GLN A 106 -7.24 -4.69 -5.79
C GLN A 106 -7.13 -3.23 -5.36
N LEU A 107 -6.32 -2.99 -4.33
CA LEU A 107 -5.96 -1.65 -3.88
C LEU A 107 -4.44 -1.47 -4.03
N TRP A 108 -4.04 -0.78 -5.07
CA TRP A 108 -2.64 -0.46 -5.36
C TRP A 108 -2.44 1.04 -5.31
N PHE A 109 -1.44 1.48 -4.56
CA PHE A 109 -1.06 2.87 -4.52
C PHE A 109 0.44 3.01 -4.33
N SER A 110 0.96 4.16 -4.77
CA SER A 110 2.31 4.58 -4.48
C SER A 110 2.26 5.86 -3.66
N PHE A 111 3.26 6.10 -2.82
CA PHE A 111 3.36 7.36 -2.10
C PHE A 111 3.77 8.50 -3.02
N LYS A 112 3.23 9.69 -2.77
CA LYS A 112 3.63 10.89 -3.51
C LYS A 112 5.13 11.13 -3.34
N LYS A 113 5.79 11.37 -4.48
CA LYS A 113 7.21 11.73 -4.51
C LYS A 113 7.32 13.25 -4.52
N TYR A 114 7.57 13.85 -3.37
CA TYR A 114 8.01 15.24 -3.34
C TYR A 114 9.45 15.29 -3.87
N ARG A 115 9.63 15.89 -5.04
CA ARG A 115 10.95 16.38 -5.45
C ARG A 115 11.16 17.69 -4.71
N TYR A 116 12.15 17.74 -3.84
CA TYR A 116 12.63 19.00 -3.31
C TYR A 116 13.05 19.88 -4.49
N ARG A 117 12.34 20.99 -4.70
CA ARG A 117 12.76 22.05 -5.63
C ARG A 117 13.55 23.05 -4.78
N ARG A 118 14.80 23.31 -5.20
CA ARG A 118 15.60 24.41 -4.66
C ARG A 118 15.09 25.73 -5.21
#